data_AF-A0A382LER4-F1
#
_entry.id   AF-A0A382LER4-F1
#
_cell.length_a   1.000
_cell.length_b   1.000
_cell.length_c   1.000
_cell.angle_alpha   90.00
_cell.angle_beta   90.00
_cell.angle_gamma   90.00
#
_symmetry.space_group_name_H-M   'P 1'
#
loop_
_entity.id
_entity.type
_entity.pdbx_description
1 polymer ?
#
loop_
_entity_poly.entity_id
_entity_poly.type
_entity_poly.pdbx_seq_one_letter_code
_entity_poly.pdbx_strand_id
1 'polypeptide(L)'
;KKKIYLGNSGTSARLLTGLLASQSFNSIIEGDKSLSSRPMKRIIDPLKLMGAEFDNTSGTLPLKIIGKRLKKTKIEIEIPSAQIKSGLLLAAINTEGKSILIEKHITRNHTENMLRYFGAELEVKKNGTETLISIYGNKELKANNIDVPKDLSSSAFFIVAALINKGSKISMSNININPTRNGILKALNKMGANITIKNQRTLSGEIVADLDVEYSDLNGCELDSEMAKLMIDEYPILSVAAAFANSPSLFRGLKELKVKESDRLELIRLNLQRCGCECEVINDDLLIKPSKLYKPVEKKIRTDFDHRIAMSFTVMGSRIGNLLIEDAESINTSFPNFIDIFNKSGGNIL
;
A
#
# COMPACT_ATOMS: atom_id res chain seq x y z
N LYS A 1 19.82 27.97 2.52
CA LYS A 1 19.23 26.84 1.73
C LYS A 1 19.00 25.69 2.70
N LYS A 2 17.76 25.27 2.93
CA LYS A 2 17.48 24.13 3.84
C LYS A 2 17.54 22.85 3.00
N LYS A 3 18.52 21.98 3.28
CA LYS A 3 18.56 20.61 2.77
C LYS A 3 17.68 19.75 3.66
N ILE A 4 16.86 18.90 3.06
CA ILE A 4 15.97 17.97 3.76
C ILE A 4 16.35 16.56 3.31
N TYR A 5 16.89 15.78 4.23
CA TYR A 5 17.24 14.38 3.99
C TYR A 5 16.07 13.47 4.37
N LEU A 6 15.61 12.65 3.43
CA LEU A 6 14.39 11.83 3.59
C LEU A 6 14.64 10.32 3.71
N GLY A 7 15.90 9.89 3.79
CA GLY A 7 16.26 8.47 3.79
C GLY A 7 15.67 7.74 2.57
N ASN A 8 14.89 6.69 2.80
CA ASN A 8 14.22 5.91 1.76
C ASN A 8 12.77 6.36 1.44
N SER A 9 12.26 7.41 2.09
CA SER A 9 10.81 7.71 2.08
C SER A 9 10.33 8.36 0.76
N GLY A 10 9.90 7.53 -0.18
CA GLY A 10 9.27 7.99 -1.43
C GLY A 10 7.98 8.80 -1.22
N THR A 11 7.20 8.48 -0.18
CA THR A 11 6.02 9.26 0.22
C THR A 11 6.44 10.66 0.62
N SER A 12 7.40 10.80 1.55
CA SER A 12 7.87 12.11 2.00
C SER A 12 8.41 12.95 0.85
N ALA A 13 9.22 12.35 -0.04
CA ALA A 13 9.82 13.06 -1.17
C ALA A 13 8.76 13.71 -2.07
N ARG A 14 7.73 12.96 -2.44
CA ARG A 14 6.71 13.44 -3.39
C ARG A 14 5.73 14.42 -2.74
N LEU A 15 5.27 14.15 -1.51
CA LEU A 15 4.37 15.05 -0.80
C LEU A 15 5.05 16.38 -0.47
N LEU A 16 6.28 16.33 0.08
CA LEU A 16 7.03 17.54 0.39
C LEU A 16 7.42 18.33 -0.86
N THR A 17 7.65 17.66 -2.01
CA THR A 17 7.89 18.39 -3.27
C THR A 17 6.73 19.32 -3.60
N GLY A 18 5.48 18.85 -3.46
CA GLY A 18 4.29 19.67 -3.66
C GLY A 18 4.13 20.79 -2.63
N LEU A 19 4.28 20.45 -1.34
CA LEU A 19 4.21 21.44 -0.26
C LEU A 19 5.25 22.56 -0.43
N LEU A 20 6.50 22.20 -0.72
CA LEU A 20 7.63 23.11 -0.83
C LEU A 20 7.61 23.95 -2.12
N ALA A 21 7.03 23.44 -3.20
CA ALA A 21 6.89 24.17 -4.46
C ALA A 21 6.07 25.47 -4.30
N SER A 22 5.12 25.47 -3.37
CA SER A 22 4.25 26.62 -3.08
C SER A 22 4.82 27.62 -2.06
N GLN A 23 6.02 27.38 -1.53
CA GLN A 23 6.60 28.23 -0.48
C GLN A 23 7.31 29.47 -1.05
N SER A 24 7.60 30.47 -0.21
CA SER A 24 8.34 31.69 -0.58
C SER A 24 9.87 31.51 -0.55
N PHE A 25 10.37 30.29 -0.36
CA PHE A 25 11.79 30.00 -0.22
C PHE A 25 12.22 28.77 -1.01
N ASN A 26 13.52 28.71 -1.34
CA ASN A 26 14.13 27.60 -2.04
C ASN A 26 14.53 26.47 -1.07
N SER A 27 14.36 25.23 -1.51
CA SER A 27 14.71 24.02 -0.74
C SER A 27 15.41 22.98 -1.62
N ILE A 28 16.08 22.02 -0.98
CA ILE A 28 16.69 20.87 -1.64
C ILE A 28 16.25 19.61 -0.90
N ILE A 29 15.69 18.65 -1.63
CA ILE A 29 15.36 17.32 -1.10
C ILE A 29 16.44 16.33 -1.54
N GLU A 30 16.95 15.56 -0.59
CA GLU A 30 17.95 14.50 -0.75
C GLU A 30 17.45 13.18 -0.13
N GLY A 31 17.97 12.05 -0.61
CA GLY A 31 17.59 10.71 -0.13
C GLY A 31 18.78 9.76 -0.12
N ASP A 32 18.56 8.54 0.34
CA ASP A 32 19.55 7.47 0.19
C ASP A 32 19.73 7.05 -1.29
N LYS A 33 20.60 6.07 -1.56
CA LYS A 33 20.88 5.58 -2.91
C LYS A 33 19.65 5.01 -3.62
N SER A 34 18.75 4.34 -2.87
CA SER A 34 17.54 3.72 -3.41
C SER A 34 16.44 4.74 -3.69
N LEU A 35 16.28 5.78 -2.87
CA LEU A 35 15.35 6.87 -3.13
C LEU A 35 15.87 7.76 -4.28
N SER A 36 17.18 8.00 -4.34
CA SER A 36 17.79 8.88 -5.34
C SER A 36 17.82 8.31 -6.77
N SER A 37 17.57 7.01 -6.94
CA SER A 37 17.37 6.41 -8.27
C SER A 37 15.92 6.51 -8.77
N ARG A 38 14.96 6.89 -7.90
CA ARG A 38 13.53 6.89 -8.26
C ARG A 38 13.17 8.13 -9.09
N PRO A 39 12.32 7.99 -10.12
CA PRO A 39 11.93 9.11 -10.97
C PRO A 39 11.07 10.12 -10.19
N MET A 40 11.42 11.40 -10.32
CA MET A 40 10.69 12.53 -9.74
C MET A 40 9.85 13.30 -10.78
N LYS A 41 10.05 13.04 -12.08
CA LYS A 41 9.27 13.65 -13.18
C LYS A 41 7.76 13.56 -12.97
N ARG A 42 7.28 12.40 -12.49
CA ARG A 42 5.86 12.13 -12.24
C ARG A 42 5.17 13.12 -11.29
N ILE A 43 5.90 13.78 -10.38
CA ILE A 43 5.36 14.85 -9.51
C ILE A 43 5.76 16.24 -10.01
N ILE A 44 6.94 16.38 -10.62
CA ILE A 44 7.45 17.65 -11.15
C ILE A 44 6.58 18.18 -12.29
N ASP A 45 6.27 17.32 -13.27
CA ASP A 45 5.55 17.72 -14.48
C ASP A 45 4.15 18.29 -14.18
N PRO A 46 3.30 17.65 -13.35
CA PRO A 46 2.02 18.25 -12.99
C PRO A 46 2.17 19.50 -12.09
N LEU A 47 3.20 19.60 -11.25
CA LEU A 47 3.45 20.83 -10.48
C LEU A 47 3.88 22.00 -11.37
N LYS A 48 4.61 21.75 -12.46
CA LYS A 48 4.95 22.79 -13.46
C LYS A 48 3.71 23.39 -14.11
N LEU A 49 2.63 22.61 -14.27
CA LEU A 49 1.33 23.13 -14.75
C LEU A 49 0.70 24.13 -13.76
N MET A 50 1.08 24.07 -12.48
CA MET A 50 0.72 25.06 -11.46
C MET A 50 1.68 26.26 -11.42
N GLY A 51 2.73 26.28 -12.24
CA GLY A 51 3.78 27.31 -12.25
C GLY A 51 4.95 27.05 -11.30
N ALA A 52 5.10 25.82 -10.79
CA ALA A 52 6.25 25.45 -9.97
C ALA A 52 7.55 25.43 -10.79
N GLU A 53 8.66 25.79 -10.14
CA GLU A 53 9.98 25.83 -10.77
C GLU A 53 10.95 24.88 -10.03
N PHE A 54 11.70 24.10 -10.81
CA PHE A 54 12.62 23.09 -10.29
C PHE A 54 13.93 23.14 -11.06
N ASP A 55 15.03 22.97 -10.34
CA ASP A 55 16.35 22.72 -10.90
C ASP A 55 16.63 21.22 -10.73
N ASN A 56 16.37 20.47 -11.81
CA ASN A 56 16.46 19.01 -11.84
C ASN A 56 16.92 18.50 -13.21
N THR A 57 18.22 18.55 -13.44
CA THR A 57 18.84 18.05 -14.68
C THR A 57 18.83 16.52 -14.78
N SER A 58 18.86 15.79 -13.66
CA SER A 58 18.92 14.31 -13.63
C SER A 58 17.55 13.62 -13.73
N GLY A 59 16.46 14.32 -13.42
CA GLY A 59 15.11 13.74 -13.31
C GLY A 59 14.86 12.95 -12.01
N THR A 60 15.81 12.93 -11.09
CA THR A 60 15.77 12.19 -9.81
C THR A 60 16.14 13.12 -8.63
N LEU A 61 16.41 12.56 -7.44
CA LEU A 61 17.03 13.33 -6.34
C LEU A 61 18.56 13.38 -6.51
N PRO A 62 19.27 14.40 -5.99
CA PRO A 62 18.75 15.57 -5.28
C PRO A 62 17.88 16.48 -6.15
N LEU A 63 16.78 16.97 -5.57
CA LEU A 63 15.85 17.88 -6.26
C LEU A 63 15.90 19.26 -5.62
N LYS A 64 16.31 20.27 -6.38
CA LYS A 64 16.23 21.67 -5.95
C LYS A 64 14.88 22.26 -6.38
N ILE A 65 14.14 22.72 -5.39
CA ILE A 65 12.80 23.30 -5.54
C ILE A 65 12.93 24.81 -5.36
N ILE A 66 12.46 25.55 -6.36
CA ILE A 66 12.45 27.00 -6.35
C ILE A 66 11.03 27.43 -5.95
N GLY A 67 10.91 27.99 -4.75
CA GLY A 67 9.61 28.36 -4.19
C GLY A 67 8.92 29.44 -5.02
N LYS A 68 7.64 29.22 -5.36
CA LYS A 68 6.82 30.14 -6.17
C LYS A 68 5.42 30.29 -5.61
N ARG A 69 4.80 31.44 -5.89
CA ARG A 69 3.35 31.57 -5.82
C ARG A 69 2.74 30.80 -6.99
N LEU A 70 2.10 29.68 -6.68
CA LEU A 70 1.47 28.83 -7.69
C LEU A 70 0.13 29.41 -8.16
N LYS A 71 -0.35 28.89 -9.29
CA LYS A 71 -1.63 29.25 -9.90
C LYS A 71 -2.61 28.09 -9.75
N LYS A 72 -3.86 28.42 -9.43
CA LYS A 72 -4.96 27.46 -9.46
C LYS A 72 -5.12 26.90 -10.87
N THR A 73 -5.38 25.61 -10.97
CA THR A 73 -5.47 24.92 -12.25
C THR A 73 -6.39 23.71 -12.17
N LYS A 74 -6.76 23.20 -13.35
CA LYS A 74 -7.45 21.92 -13.53
C LYS A 74 -6.44 20.93 -14.10
N ILE A 75 -6.03 19.94 -13.30
CA ILE A 75 -5.06 18.92 -13.70
C ILE A 75 -5.74 17.56 -13.76
N GLU A 76 -5.55 16.88 -14.87
CA GLU A 76 -5.82 15.45 -14.98
C GLU A 76 -4.57 14.67 -14.57
N ILE A 77 -4.73 13.74 -13.62
CA ILE A 77 -3.65 12.89 -13.13
C ILE A 77 -3.59 11.65 -14.02
N GLU A 78 -2.68 11.67 -14.99
CA GLU A 78 -2.51 10.57 -15.96
C GLU A 78 -2.04 9.26 -15.29
N ILE A 79 -1.14 9.37 -14.30
CA ILE A 79 -0.55 8.23 -13.61
C ILE A 79 -1.31 7.98 -12.30
N PRO A 80 -1.97 6.83 -12.11
CA PRO A 80 -2.76 6.54 -10.91
C PRO A 80 -1.85 6.39 -9.68
N SER A 81 -1.59 7.51 -9.00
CA SER A 81 -0.68 7.57 -7.86
C SER A 81 -1.19 8.50 -6.76
N ALA A 82 -1.53 7.92 -5.62
CA ALA A 82 -1.92 8.68 -4.43
C ALA A 82 -0.83 9.68 -3.99
N GLN A 83 0.45 9.39 -4.22
CA GLN A 83 1.54 10.31 -3.87
C GLN A 83 1.58 11.54 -4.77
N ILE A 84 1.30 11.38 -6.07
CA ILE A 84 1.21 12.52 -7.01
C ILE A 84 0.03 13.41 -6.63
N LYS A 85 -1.16 12.80 -6.47
CA LYS A 85 -2.36 13.50 -5.98
C LYS A 85 -2.07 14.26 -4.68
N SER A 86 -1.46 13.60 -3.70
CA SER A 86 -1.20 14.20 -2.39
C SER A 86 -0.25 15.39 -2.49
N GLY A 87 0.82 15.29 -3.29
CA GLY A 87 1.70 16.43 -3.55
C GLY A 87 0.96 17.60 -4.20
N LEU A 88 0.11 17.34 -5.19
CA LEU A 88 -0.71 18.38 -5.84
C LEU A 88 -1.72 19.03 -4.88
N LEU A 89 -2.37 18.24 -4.02
CA LEU A 89 -3.27 18.77 -2.99
C LEU A 89 -2.51 19.64 -1.98
N LEU A 90 -1.32 19.22 -1.55
CA LEU A 90 -0.46 20.01 -0.66
C LEU A 90 0.11 21.27 -1.31
N ALA A 91 0.27 21.29 -2.64
CA ALA A 91 0.56 22.53 -3.37
C ALA A 91 -0.68 23.43 -3.43
N ALA A 92 -1.85 22.84 -3.65
CA ALA A 92 -3.10 23.55 -3.81
C ALA A 92 -3.63 24.18 -2.51
N ILE A 93 -3.34 23.64 -1.33
CA ILE A 93 -3.72 24.27 -0.04
C ILE A 93 -3.14 25.68 0.11
N ASN A 94 -1.98 25.96 -0.50
CA ASN A 94 -1.30 27.26 -0.45
C ASN A 94 -1.46 28.05 -1.77
N THR A 95 -2.44 27.65 -2.59
CA THR A 95 -2.73 28.27 -3.89
C THR A 95 -4.08 28.97 -3.83
N GLU A 96 -4.11 30.29 -4.06
CA GLU A 96 -5.32 31.07 -3.96
C GLU A 96 -6.42 30.63 -4.95
N GLY A 97 -7.63 30.39 -4.43
CA GLY A 97 -8.80 29.99 -5.20
C GLY A 97 -8.95 28.48 -5.36
N LYS A 98 -9.82 28.08 -6.29
CA LYS A 98 -10.22 26.68 -6.50
C LYS A 98 -9.28 25.96 -7.48
N SER A 99 -8.58 24.93 -7.00
CA SER A 99 -7.87 23.97 -7.85
C SER A 99 -8.67 22.68 -7.99
N ILE A 100 -8.56 22.04 -9.15
CA ILE A 100 -9.33 20.83 -9.49
C ILE A 100 -8.36 19.75 -9.95
N LEU A 101 -8.38 18.60 -9.29
CA LEU A 101 -7.65 17.40 -9.70
C LEU A 101 -8.64 16.34 -10.19
N ILE A 102 -8.35 15.70 -11.32
CA ILE A 102 -9.14 14.60 -11.87
C ILE A 102 -8.30 13.33 -11.85
N GLU A 103 -8.73 12.32 -11.11
CA GLU A 103 -8.17 10.97 -11.18
C GLU A 103 -9.05 10.09 -12.05
N LYS A 104 -8.48 9.37 -13.03
CA LYS A 104 -9.21 8.37 -13.84
C LYS A 104 -9.40 7.03 -13.14
N HIS A 105 -8.61 6.77 -12.11
CA HIS A 105 -8.61 5.54 -11.34
C HIS A 105 -8.55 5.85 -9.85
N ILE A 106 -9.18 5.00 -9.05
CA ILE A 106 -9.18 5.13 -7.59
C ILE A 106 -7.75 4.92 -7.06
N THR A 107 -7.30 5.85 -6.24
CA THR A 107 -6.08 5.70 -5.43
C THR A 107 -6.42 5.92 -3.96
N ARG A 108 -5.46 5.64 -3.06
CA ARG A 108 -5.60 5.90 -1.62
C ARG A 108 -6.01 7.35 -1.38
N ASN A 109 -6.97 7.59 -0.49
CA ASN A 109 -7.56 8.91 -0.24
C ASN A 109 -7.25 9.51 1.15
N HIS A 110 -6.16 9.07 1.78
CA HIS A 110 -5.76 9.51 3.12
C HIS A 110 -5.53 11.03 3.19
N THR A 111 -4.96 11.65 2.14
CA THR A 111 -4.72 13.10 2.11
C THR A 111 -6.03 13.87 2.09
N GLU A 112 -7.01 13.44 1.31
CA GLU A 112 -8.34 14.07 1.26
C GLU A 112 -9.08 13.93 2.59
N ASN A 113 -8.97 12.78 3.26
CA ASN A 113 -9.56 12.55 4.57
C ASN A 113 -8.91 13.43 5.64
N MET A 114 -7.58 13.44 5.69
CA MET A 114 -6.81 14.25 6.64
C MET A 114 -7.02 15.74 6.42
N LEU A 115 -6.93 16.23 5.18
CA LEU A 115 -7.15 17.65 4.89
C LEU A 115 -8.54 18.10 5.35
N ARG A 116 -9.60 17.32 5.09
CA ARG A 116 -10.95 17.63 5.60
C ARG A 116 -11.02 17.58 7.12
N TYR A 117 -10.35 16.61 7.75
CA TYR A 117 -10.28 16.52 9.22
C TYR A 117 -9.60 17.74 9.86
N PHE A 118 -8.60 18.31 9.18
CA PHE A 118 -7.94 19.56 9.54
C PHE A 118 -8.71 20.82 9.06
N GLY A 119 -9.93 20.69 8.55
CA GLY A 119 -10.79 21.82 8.18
C GLY A 119 -10.55 22.40 6.79
N ALA A 120 -9.80 21.72 5.91
CA ALA A 120 -9.66 22.16 4.52
C ALA A 120 -11.02 22.14 3.80
N GLU A 121 -11.26 23.16 3.00
CA GLU A 121 -12.43 23.24 2.10
C GLU A 121 -12.16 22.39 0.85
N LEU A 122 -12.45 21.10 0.97
CA LEU A 122 -12.20 20.08 -0.04
C LEU A 122 -13.47 19.27 -0.34
N GLU A 123 -13.82 19.18 -1.62
CA GLU A 123 -14.97 18.43 -2.13
C GLU A 123 -14.48 17.29 -3.05
N VAL A 124 -15.03 16.09 -2.87
CA VAL A 124 -14.75 14.93 -3.72
C VAL A 124 -16.04 14.47 -4.38
N LYS A 125 -16.10 14.51 -5.72
CA LYS A 125 -17.20 13.94 -6.51
C LYS A 125 -16.71 12.76 -7.30
N LYS A 126 -17.47 11.66 -7.30
CA LYS A 126 -17.18 10.45 -8.07
C LYS A 126 -18.15 10.35 -9.24
N ASN A 127 -17.64 10.00 -10.42
CA ASN A 127 -18.41 9.69 -11.61
C ASN A 127 -17.83 8.45 -12.28
N GLY A 128 -18.44 7.28 -12.05
CA GLY A 128 -17.85 6.00 -12.46
C GLY A 128 -16.47 5.78 -11.81
N THR A 129 -15.44 5.57 -12.63
CA THR A 129 -14.05 5.42 -12.16
C THR A 129 -13.34 6.76 -11.96
N GLU A 130 -13.92 7.86 -12.45
CA GLU A 130 -13.34 9.19 -12.33
C GLU A 130 -13.65 9.81 -10.96
N THR A 131 -12.65 10.46 -10.36
CA THR A 131 -12.78 11.21 -9.12
C THR A 131 -12.33 12.65 -9.35
N LEU A 132 -13.27 13.59 -9.17
CA LEU A 132 -13.03 15.02 -9.21
C LEU A 132 -12.80 15.54 -7.78
N ILE A 133 -11.60 16.06 -7.51
CA ILE A 133 -11.21 16.60 -6.22
C ILE A 133 -11.03 18.11 -6.36
N SER A 134 -11.90 18.87 -5.72
CA SER A 134 -11.85 20.32 -5.68
C SER A 134 -11.33 20.79 -4.33
N ILE A 135 -10.33 21.68 -4.31
CA ILE A 135 -9.79 22.25 -3.08
C ILE A 135 -9.68 23.77 -3.22
N TYR A 136 -10.13 24.49 -2.20
CA TYR A 136 -9.93 25.94 -2.09
C TYR A 136 -8.73 26.21 -1.20
N GLY A 137 -7.67 26.79 -1.77
CA GLY A 137 -6.46 27.11 -1.02
C GLY A 137 -6.56 28.44 -0.27
N ASN A 138 -5.49 28.73 0.49
CA ASN A 138 -5.39 29.85 1.43
C ASN A 138 -6.50 29.85 2.50
N LYS A 139 -6.95 28.66 2.88
CA LYS A 139 -7.83 28.44 4.03
C LYS A 139 -6.99 27.92 5.18
N GLU A 140 -7.24 28.45 6.37
CA GLU A 140 -6.53 28.04 7.57
C GLU A 140 -6.91 26.60 7.96
N LEU A 141 -5.90 25.75 8.15
CA LEU A 141 -6.08 24.42 8.71
C LEU A 141 -6.09 24.52 10.24
N LYS A 142 -7.01 23.81 10.87
CA LYS A 142 -7.16 23.76 12.33
C LYS A 142 -6.42 22.54 12.89
N ALA A 143 -5.51 22.78 13.82
CA ALA A 143 -4.84 21.72 14.55
C ALA A 143 -5.87 20.80 15.25
N ASN A 144 -5.62 19.50 15.22
CA ASN A 144 -6.50 18.51 15.81
C ASN A 144 -5.69 17.29 16.28
N ASN A 145 -6.23 16.53 17.23
CA ASN A 145 -5.58 15.32 17.73
C ASN A 145 -5.70 14.20 16.70
N ILE A 146 -4.59 13.54 16.36
CA ILE A 146 -4.62 12.40 15.46
C ILE A 146 -4.44 11.13 16.28
N ASP A 147 -5.42 10.24 16.21
CA ASP A 147 -5.24 8.83 16.54
C ASP A 147 -4.99 8.06 15.25
N VAL A 148 -3.80 7.44 15.14
CA VAL A 148 -3.34 6.74 13.94
C VAL A 148 -3.83 5.29 13.99
N PRO A 149 -4.73 4.87 13.09
CA PRO A 149 -5.26 3.51 13.10
C PRO A 149 -4.19 2.49 12.71
N LYS A 150 -4.40 1.24 13.12
CA LYS A 150 -3.53 0.12 12.75
C LYS A 150 -3.67 -0.16 11.24
N ASP A 151 -2.53 -0.46 10.61
CA ASP A 151 -2.45 -0.71 9.18
C ASP A 151 -3.05 -2.07 8.81
N LEU A 152 -3.98 -2.07 7.86
CA LEU A 152 -4.58 -3.29 7.33
C LEU A 152 -3.56 -4.15 6.58
N SER A 153 -2.57 -3.54 5.91
CA SER A 153 -1.53 -4.30 5.21
C SER A 153 -0.71 -5.15 6.18
N SER A 154 -0.29 -4.59 7.31
CA SER A 154 0.38 -5.33 8.38
C SER A 154 -0.54 -6.33 9.07
N SER A 155 -1.81 -5.98 9.25
CA SER A 155 -2.80 -6.87 9.86
C SER A 155 -3.13 -8.07 8.98
N ALA A 156 -3.01 -7.95 7.65
CA ALA A 156 -3.31 -9.02 6.69
C ALA A 156 -2.51 -10.30 6.94
N PHE A 157 -1.26 -10.20 7.42
CA PHE A 157 -0.45 -11.37 7.80
C PHE A 157 -1.09 -12.17 8.94
N PHE A 158 -1.63 -11.50 9.95
CA PHE A 158 -2.31 -12.11 11.09
C PHE A 158 -3.70 -12.61 10.72
N ILE A 159 -4.43 -11.86 9.89
CA ILE A 159 -5.72 -12.29 9.33
C ILE A 159 -5.53 -13.64 8.61
N VAL A 160 -4.61 -13.70 7.64
CA VAL A 160 -4.38 -14.94 6.88
C VAL A 160 -3.83 -16.06 7.76
N ALA A 161 -2.92 -15.76 8.71
CA ALA A 161 -2.43 -16.76 9.65
C ALA A 161 -3.56 -17.41 10.46
N ALA A 162 -4.53 -16.62 10.96
CA ALA A 162 -5.69 -17.15 11.66
C ALA A 162 -6.61 -17.97 10.73
N LEU A 163 -6.84 -17.51 9.50
CA LEU A 163 -7.73 -18.18 8.55
C LEU A 163 -7.22 -19.58 8.15
N ILE A 164 -5.91 -19.76 7.96
CA ILE A 164 -5.34 -21.01 7.41
C ILE A 164 -5.01 -22.06 8.49
N ASN A 165 -4.84 -21.65 9.76
CA ASN A 165 -4.43 -22.53 10.85
C ASN A 165 -5.63 -22.98 11.69
N LYS A 166 -5.91 -24.29 11.70
CA LYS A 166 -7.04 -24.90 12.42
C LYS A 166 -7.03 -24.54 13.92
N GLY A 167 -8.20 -24.16 14.44
CA GLY A 167 -8.38 -23.79 15.84
C GLY A 167 -7.96 -22.35 16.19
N SER A 168 -7.50 -21.57 15.21
CA SER A 168 -7.07 -20.19 15.45
C SER A 168 -8.24 -19.23 15.57
N LYS A 169 -8.08 -18.25 16.46
CA LYS A 169 -8.96 -17.10 16.63
C LYS A 169 -8.15 -15.89 17.05
N ILE A 170 -8.24 -14.79 16.30
CA ILE A 170 -7.53 -13.54 16.57
C ILE A 170 -8.52 -12.38 16.55
N SER A 171 -8.46 -11.54 17.58
CA SER A 171 -9.18 -10.26 17.64
C SER A 171 -8.20 -9.10 17.49
N MET A 172 -8.46 -8.20 16.55
CA MET A 172 -7.63 -7.02 16.27
C MET A 172 -8.48 -5.76 16.35
N SER A 173 -8.16 -4.86 17.28
CA SER A 173 -8.85 -3.59 17.43
C SER A 173 -8.24 -2.48 16.58
N ASN A 174 -9.07 -1.51 16.20
CA ASN A 174 -8.67 -0.24 15.56
C ASN A 174 -7.95 -0.40 14.21
N ILE A 175 -8.39 -1.34 13.38
CA ILE A 175 -7.86 -1.55 12.02
C ILE A 175 -8.48 -0.54 11.05
N ASN A 176 -7.64 0.13 10.25
CA ASN A 176 -8.12 0.96 9.16
C ASN A 176 -8.80 0.10 8.07
N ILE A 177 -10.09 0.29 7.85
CA ILE A 177 -10.87 -0.43 6.83
C ILE A 177 -11.29 0.47 5.68
N ASN A 178 -10.48 1.50 5.38
CA ASN A 178 -10.75 2.44 4.30
C ASN A 178 -11.06 1.69 2.99
N PRO A 179 -12.16 2.00 2.29
CA PRO A 179 -12.55 1.32 1.06
C PRO A 179 -11.51 1.34 -0.07
N THR A 180 -10.54 2.25 -0.03
CA THR A 180 -9.42 2.32 -0.98
C THR A 180 -8.24 1.40 -0.60
N ARG A 181 -8.34 0.72 0.55
CA ARG A 181 -7.32 -0.18 1.13
C ARG A 181 -7.85 -1.56 1.52
N ASN A 182 -9.16 -1.73 1.61
CA ASN A 182 -9.78 -2.95 2.13
C ASN A 182 -9.95 -4.07 1.09
N GLY A 183 -9.21 -4.02 -0.03
CA GLY A 183 -9.30 -5.04 -1.08
C GLY A 183 -9.07 -6.46 -0.55
N ILE A 184 -8.10 -6.64 0.37
CA ILE A 184 -7.81 -7.94 0.97
C ILE A 184 -9.01 -8.50 1.75
N LEU A 185 -9.75 -7.67 2.48
CA LEU A 185 -10.96 -8.13 3.19
C LEU A 185 -12.04 -8.58 2.21
N LYS A 186 -12.21 -7.85 1.09
CA LYS A 186 -13.15 -8.23 0.03
C LYS A 186 -12.76 -9.55 -0.64
N ALA A 187 -11.47 -9.72 -0.94
CA ALA A 187 -10.94 -10.93 -1.54
C ALA A 187 -11.13 -12.14 -0.61
N LEU A 188 -10.75 -12.03 0.65
CA LEU A 188 -10.91 -13.09 1.64
C LEU A 188 -12.39 -13.42 1.88
N ASN A 189 -13.28 -12.42 1.94
CA ASN A 189 -14.72 -12.67 2.01
C ASN A 189 -15.24 -13.43 0.78
N LYS A 190 -14.75 -13.13 -0.43
CA LYS A 190 -15.08 -13.89 -1.66
C LYS A 190 -14.59 -15.34 -1.59
N MET A 191 -13.51 -15.59 -0.86
CA MET A 191 -12.99 -16.93 -0.57
C MET A 191 -13.75 -17.64 0.57
N GLY A 192 -14.73 -16.99 1.21
CA GLY A 192 -15.50 -17.58 2.32
C GLY A 192 -14.83 -17.46 3.69
N ALA A 193 -13.96 -16.47 3.88
CA ALA A 193 -13.30 -16.23 5.17
C ALA A 193 -14.29 -15.81 6.28
N ASN A 194 -14.12 -16.39 7.46
CA ASN A 194 -14.82 -16.02 8.69
C ASN A 194 -14.13 -14.81 9.33
N ILE A 195 -14.53 -13.62 8.86
CA ILE A 195 -14.07 -12.33 9.37
C ILE A 195 -15.30 -11.53 9.80
N THR A 196 -15.40 -11.24 11.10
CA THR A 196 -16.45 -10.36 11.62
C THR A 196 -15.90 -8.95 11.85
N ILE A 197 -16.54 -7.96 11.22
CA ILE A 197 -16.22 -6.53 11.41
C ILE A 197 -17.13 -5.96 12.51
N LYS A 198 -16.54 -5.41 13.57
CA LYS A 198 -17.23 -4.86 14.74
C LYS A 198 -16.82 -3.41 15.01
N ASN A 199 -17.63 -2.69 15.79
CA ASN A 199 -17.31 -1.36 16.31
C ASN A 199 -16.80 -0.37 15.25
N GLN A 200 -17.40 -0.40 14.06
CA GLN A 200 -17.03 0.50 12.97
C GLN A 200 -17.30 1.95 13.37
N ARG A 201 -16.30 2.80 13.17
CA ARG A 201 -16.32 4.21 13.56
C ARG A 201 -15.42 5.04 12.66
N THR A 202 -15.59 6.36 12.72
CA THR A 202 -14.68 7.31 12.07
C THR A 202 -13.69 7.85 13.10
N LEU A 203 -12.39 7.72 12.83
CA LEU A 203 -11.31 8.15 13.69
C LEU A 203 -10.34 9.01 12.87
N SER A 204 -10.16 10.27 13.27
CA SER A 204 -9.34 11.23 12.51
C SER A 204 -9.75 11.34 11.03
N GLY A 205 -11.03 11.14 10.68
CA GLY A 205 -11.49 11.14 9.28
C GLY A 205 -11.23 9.84 8.49
N GLU A 206 -10.63 8.83 9.10
CA GLU A 206 -10.48 7.48 8.54
C GLU A 206 -11.56 6.53 9.10
N ILE A 207 -11.96 5.53 8.31
CA ILE A 207 -12.90 4.49 8.75
C ILE A 207 -12.10 3.37 9.40
N VAL A 208 -12.42 3.06 10.64
CA VAL A 208 -11.75 2.03 11.43
C VAL A 208 -12.76 1.05 12.01
N ALA A 209 -12.33 -0.18 12.26
CA ALA A 209 -13.14 -1.22 12.89
C ALA A 209 -12.27 -2.20 13.67
N ASP A 210 -12.92 -2.99 14.50
CA ASP A 210 -12.30 -4.15 15.14
C ASP A 210 -12.62 -5.39 14.29
N LEU A 211 -11.65 -6.29 14.13
CA LEU A 211 -11.77 -7.50 13.33
C LEU A 211 -11.64 -8.72 14.22
N ASP A 212 -12.63 -9.59 14.22
CA ASP A 212 -12.51 -10.95 14.74
C ASP A 212 -12.34 -11.92 13.58
N VAL A 213 -11.25 -12.69 13.60
CA VAL A 213 -10.87 -13.61 12.53
C VAL A 213 -10.72 -15.00 13.11
N GLU A 214 -11.36 -15.98 12.47
CA GLU A 214 -11.33 -17.38 12.88
C GLU A 214 -10.95 -18.28 11.72
N TYR A 215 -10.38 -19.45 12.02
CA TYR A 215 -10.11 -20.48 11.02
C TYR A 215 -11.28 -20.65 10.03
N SER A 216 -10.96 -20.82 8.75
CA SER A 216 -11.95 -20.95 7.68
C SER A 216 -11.52 -21.97 6.63
N ASP A 217 -12.47 -22.76 6.14
CA ASP A 217 -12.29 -23.59 4.94
C ASP A 217 -12.47 -22.71 3.69
N LEU A 218 -11.38 -22.06 3.27
CA LEU A 218 -11.39 -21.13 2.15
C LEU A 218 -11.65 -21.84 0.81
N ASN A 219 -12.30 -21.15 -0.11
CA ASN A 219 -12.48 -21.56 -1.50
C ASN A 219 -11.65 -20.67 -2.43
N GLY A 220 -11.19 -21.24 -3.54
CA GLY A 220 -10.52 -20.46 -4.56
C GLY A 220 -11.46 -19.45 -5.20
N CYS A 221 -10.90 -18.36 -5.70
CA CYS A 221 -11.69 -17.33 -6.36
C CYS A 221 -10.94 -16.70 -7.54
N GLU A 222 -11.70 -16.08 -8.43
CA GLU A 222 -11.14 -15.23 -9.49
C GLU A 222 -11.24 -13.76 -9.08
N LEU A 223 -10.15 -13.01 -9.23
CA LEU A 223 -10.11 -11.56 -9.02
C LEU A 223 -9.67 -10.87 -10.30
N ASP A 224 -10.44 -9.85 -10.70
CA ASP A 224 -10.11 -9.02 -11.85
C ASP A 224 -8.96 -8.03 -11.55
N SER A 225 -8.51 -7.33 -12.60
CA SER A 225 -7.45 -6.34 -12.52
C SER A 225 -7.82 -5.07 -11.75
N GLU A 226 -9.11 -4.80 -11.53
CA GLU A 226 -9.55 -3.65 -10.73
C GLU A 226 -9.31 -3.90 -9.24
N MET A 227 -9.48 -5.14 -8.78
CA MET A 227 -9.13 -5.52 -7.40
C MET A 227 -7.65 -5.26 -7.10
N ALA A 228 -6.78 -5.45 -8.10
CA ALA A 228 -5.36 -5.22 -7.92
C ALA A 228 -5.04 -3.78 -7.51
N LYS A 229 -5.82 -2.80 -7.96
CA LYS A 229 -5.64 -1.39 -7.61
C LYS A 229 -5.92 -1.10 -6.14
N LEU A 230 -6.75 -1.91 -5.47
CA LEU A 230 -7.15 -1.73 -4.07
C LEU A 230 -6.22 -2.43 -3.07
N MET A 231 -5.47 -3.44 -3.51
CA MET A 231 -4.71 -4.32 -2.62
C MET A 231 -3.44 -4.88 -3.26
N ILE A 232 -2.80 -4.14 -4.18
CA ILE A 232 -1.62 -4.62 -4.91
C ILE A 232 -0.52 -5.14 -3.97
N ASP A 233 -0.35 -4.51 -2.80
CA ASP A 233 0.70 -4.87 -1.87
C ASP A 233 0.34 -6.10 -1.00
N GLU A 234 -0.90 -6.61 -1.06
CA GLU A 234 -1.41 -7.75 -0.28
C GLU A 234 -1.49 -9.06 -1.10
N TYR A 235 -1.18 -9.04 -2.40
CA TYR A 235 -1.13 -10.28 -3.19
C TYR A 235 -0.17 -11.33 -2.63
N PRO A 236 1.05 -11.00 -2.12
CA PRO A 236 1.90 -12.01 -1.49
C PRO A 236 1.19 -12.85 -0.43
N ILE A 237 0.46 -12.19 0.48
CA ILE A 237 -0.22 -12.88 1.58
C ILE A 237 -1.56 -13.50 1.15
N LEU A 238 -2.27 -12.88 0.20
CA LEU A 238 -3.46 -13.48 -0.41
C LEU A 238 -3.10 -14.77 -1.16
N SER A 239 -1.97 -14.81 -1.86
CA SER A 239 -1.48 -16.00 -2.56
C SER A 239 -1.19 -17.15 -1.60
N VAL A 240 -0.71 -16.86 -0.38
CA VAL A 240 -0.59 -17.86 0.69
C VAL A 240 -1.96 -18.35 1.14
N ALA A 241 -2.95 -17.47 1.32
CA ALA A 241 -4.32 -17.89 1.63
C ALA A 241 -4.91 -18.80 0.54
N ALA A 242 -4.73 -18.42 -0.73
CA ALA A 242 -5.19 -19.17 -1.90
C ALA A 242 -4.49 -20.52 -2.06
N ALA A 243 -3.23 -20.61 -1.64
CA ALA A 243 -2.49 -21.86 -1.64
C ALA A 243 -3.18 -22.92 -0.77
N PHE A 244 -3.87 -22.53 0.31
CA PHE A 244 -4.60 -23.42 1.22
C PHE A 244 -6.12 -23.52 0.97
N ALA A 245 -6.62 -22.96 -0.14
CA ALA A 245 -8.04 -23.04 -0.47
C ALA A 245 -8.45 -24.44 -0.98
N ASN A 246 -9.75 -24.70 -1.06
CA ASN A 246 -10.31 -25.96 -1.56
C ASN A 246 -10.35 -26.07 -3.10
N SER A 247 -10.15 -24.96 -3.81
CA SER A 247 -10.17 -24.90 -5.28
C SER A 247 -9.16 -23.88 -5.81
N PRO A 248 -8.81 -23.93 -7.11
CA PRO A 248 -7.86 -22.99 -7.70
C PRO A 248 -8.32 -21.53 -7.64
N SER A 249 -7.35 -20.61 -7.56
CA SER A 249 -7.58 -19.17 -7.64
C SER A 249 -6.85 -18.54 -8.82
N LEU A 250 -7.46 -17.52 -9.42
CA LEU A 250 -6.91 -16.79 -10.55
C LEU A 250 -6.95 -15.29 -10.28
N PHE A 251 -5.78 -14.67 -10.22
CA PHE A 251 -5.64 -13.26 -9.93
C PHE A 251 -5.10 -12.53 -11.14
N ARG A 252 -5.88 -11.59 -11.69
CA ARG A 252 -5.58 -10.96 -12.97
C ARG A 252 -4.91 -9.61 -12.86
N GLY A 253 -4.11 -9.25 -13.86
CA GLY A 253 -3.58 -7.90 -14.05
C GLY A 253 -2.53 -7.49 -13.02
N LEU A 254 -1.59 -8.40 -12.69
CA LEU A 254 -0.60 -8.18 -11.62
C LEU A 254 0.73 -7.60 -12.11
N LYS A 255 0.75 -6.97 -13.28
CA LYS A 255 1.96 -6.39 -13.88
C LYS A 255 2.73 -5.46 -12.93
N GLU A 256 2.02 -4.68 -12.13
CA GLU A 256 2.62 -3.75 -11.16
C GLU A 256 3.43 -4.44 -10.04
N LEU A 257 3.24 -5.75 -9.81
CA LEU A 257 4.05 -6.52 -8.85
C LEU A 257 5.50 -6.69 -9.31
N LYS A 258 5.78 -6.61 -10.62
CA LYS A 258 7.12 -6.80 -11.18
C LYS A 258 8.08 -5.63 -10.91
N VAL A 259 7.53 -4.46 -10.55
CA VAL A 259 8.27 -3.19 -10.42
C VAL A 259 8.20 -2.63 -9.00
N LYS A 260 7.99 -3.49 -8.00
CA LYS A 260 7.99 -3.15 -6.58
C LYS A 260 9.44 -3.12 -6.05
N GLU A 261 9.64 -3.49 -4.79
CA GLU A 261 10.99 -3.63 -4.20
C GLU A 261 11.78 -4.75 -4.89
N SER A 262 11.08 -5.79 -5.32
CA SER A 262 11.53 -6.91 -6.14
C SER A 262 10.44 -7.28 -7.18
N ASP A 263 10.71 -8.30 -8.01
CA ASP A 263 9.68 -8.93 -8.82
C ASP A 263 8.82 -9.86 -7.93
N ARG A 264 7.85 -9.26 -7.24
CA ARG A 264 6.96 -9.98 -6.31
C ARG A 264 6.18 -11.09 -7.00
N LEU A 265 5.81 -10.91 -8.27
CA LEU A 265 5.01 -11.89 -8.98
C LEU A 265 5.80 -13.19 -9.18
N GLU A 266 7.06 -13.05 -9.60
CA GLU A 266 7.96 -14.18 -9.77
C GLU A 266 8.33 -14.82 -8.42
N LEU A 267 8.59 -14.03 -7.39
CA LEU A 267 8.89 -14.55 -6.05
C LEU A 267 7.72 -15.32 -5.43
N ILE A 268 6.48 -14.86 -5.63
CA ILE A 268 5.29 -15.60 -5.21
C ILE A 268 5.23 -16.95 -5.92
N ARG A 269 5.36 -16.95 -7.26
CA ARG A 269 5.33 -18.16 -8.09
C ARG A 269 6.38 -19.16 -7.65
N LEU A 270 7.64 -18.72 -7.57
CA LEU A 270 8.79 -19.55 -7.20
C LEU A 270 8.62 -20.17 -5.80
N ASN A 271 8.31 -19.36 -4.80
CA ASN A 271 8.27 -19.84 -3.43
C ASN A 271 7.03 -20.70 -3.14
N LEU A 272 5.89 -20.47 -3.80
CA LEU A 272 4.75 -21.39 -3.73
C LEU A 272 5.10 -22.76 -4.32
N GLN A 273 5.81 -22.79 -5.47
CA GLN A 273 6.31 -24.04 -6.05
C GLN A 273 7.28 -24.78 -5.11
N ARG A 274 8.20 -24.05 -4.45
CA ARG A 274 9.10 -24.61 -3.43
C ARG A 274 8.36 -25.21 -2.25
N CYS A 275 7.23 -24.61 -1.86
CA CYS A 275 6.34 -25.13 -0.83
C CYS A 275 5.42 -26.28 -1.30
N GLY A 276 5.56 -26.74 -2.56
CA GLY A 276 4.81 -27.86 -3.12
C GLY A 276 3.42 -27.49 -3.64
N CYS A 277 3.18 -26.21 -3.95
CA CYS A 277 1.95 -25.74 -4.61
C CYS A 277 2.18 -25.57 -6.11
N GLU A 278 1.19 -25.94 -6.93
CA GLU A 278 1.21 -25.60 -8.35
C GLU A 278 0.87 -24.12 -8.51
N CYS A 279 1.77 -23.37 -9.14
CA CYS A 279 1.62 -21.94 -9.34
C CYS A 279 2.23 -21.52 -10.68
N GLU A 280 1.47 -20.77 -11.48
CA GLU A 280 1.84 -20.35 -12.83
C GLU A 280 1.55 -18.86 -13.02
N VAL A 281 2.41 -18.19 -13.80
CA VAL A 281 2.20 -16.81 -14.24
C VAL A 281 1.92 -16.81 -15.73
N ILE A 282 0.75 -16.32 -16.14
CA ILE A 282 0.29 -16.29 -17.53
C ILE A 282 -0.10 -14.85 -17.84
N ASN A 283 0.63 -14.16 -18.72
CA ASN A 283 0.33 -12.77 -19.12
C ASN A 283 0.15 -11.79 -17.93
N ASP A 284 1.01 -11.89 -16.92
CA ASP A 284 0.93 -11.14 -15.65
C ASP A 284 -0.27 -11.51 -14.76
N ASP A 285 -1.03 -12.55 -15.09
CA ASP A 285 -2.02 -13.18 -14.21
C ASP A 285 -1.35 -14.30 -13.40
N LEU A 286 -1.80 -14.52 -12.17
CA LEU A 286 -1.30 -15.56 -11.27
C LEU A 286 -2.37 -16.63 -11.05
N LEU A 287 -2.09 -17.86 -11.50
CA LEU A 287 -2.90 -19.04 -11.25
C LEU A 287 -2.29 -19.85 -10.12
N ILE A 288 -3.06 -20.10 -9.06
CA ILE A 288 -2.64 -20.90 -7.90
C ILE A 288 -3.58 -22.09 -7.78
N LYS A 289 -3.02 -23.29 -7.78
CA LYS A 289 -3.75 -24.53 -7.50
C LYS A 289 -3.31 -25.07 -6.14
N PRO A 290 -4.25 -25.28 -5.20
CA PRO A 290 -3.92 -25.73 -3.87
C PRO A 290 -3.33 -27.15 -3.88
N SER A 291 -2.42 -27.42 -2.95
CA SER A 291 -1.81 -28.74 -2.78
C SER A 291 -2.62 -29.61 -1.82
N LYS A 292 -2.57 -30.93 -1.98
CA LYS A 292 -3.15 -31.86 -1.00
C LYS A 292 -2.15 -32.33 0.05
N LEU A 293 -0.85 -32.24 -0.23
CA LEU A 293 0.20 -32.85 0.58
C LEU A 293 1.25 -31.86 1.10
N TYR A 294 1.32 -30.62 0.57
CA TYR A 294 2.29 -29.55 0.91
C TYR A 294 3.63 -30.10 1.40
N LYS A 295 4.35 -30.80 0.53
CA LYS A 295 5.69 -31.30 0.81
C LYS A 295 6.68 -30.27 0.27
N PRO A 296 7.36 -29.48 1.13
CA PRO A 296 8.34 -28.51 0.64
C PRO A 296 9.44 -29.26 -0.11
N VAL A 297 9.61 -28.93 -1.39
CA VAL A 297 10.71 -29.44 -2.22
C VAL A 297 12.02 -28.76 -1.80
N GLU A 298 11.92 -27.50 -1.39
CA GLU A 298 13.01 -26.71 -0.82
C GLU A 298 12.48 -25.94 0.39
N LYS A 299 13.18 -26.01 1.52
CA LYS A 299 12.77 -25.30 2.75
C LYS A 299 13.21 -23.83 2.75
N LYS A 300 13.99 -23.40 1.77
CA LYS A 300 14.58 -22.07 1.69
C LYS A 300 13.71 -21.16 0.81
N ILE A 301 13.29 -20.03 1.37
CA ILE A 301 12.43 -19.05 0.71
C ILE A 301 13.26 -17.85 0.31
N ARG A 302 13.23 -17.53 -0.98
CA ARG A 302 13.94 -16.39 -1.56
C ARG A 302 13.06 -15.14 -1.44
N THR A 303 13.59 -14.06 -0.89
CA THR A 303 12.82 -12.83 -0.64
C THR A 303 13.32 -11.65 -1.46
N ASP A 304 14.58 -11.67 -1.91
CA ASP A 304 15.26 -10.55 -2.59
C ASP A 304 15.09 -9.24 -1.81
N PHE A 305 15.29 -9.30 -0.49
CA PHE A 305 15.08 -8.19 0.46
C PHE A 305 13.65 -7.61 0.49
N ASP A 306 12.64 -8.33 -0.02
CA ASP A 306 11.24 -7.90 0.05
C ASP A 306 10.55 -8.39 1.33
N HIS A 307 10.30 -7.44 2.22
CA HIS A 307 9.67 -7.66 3.52
C HIS A 307 8.30 -8.34 3.44
N ARG A 308 7.54 -8.14 2.36
CA ARG A 308 6.19 -8.72 2.22
C ARG A 308 6.26 -10.17 1.79
N ILE A 309 7.23 -10.52 0.95
CA ILE A 309 7.51 -11.92 0.63
C ILE A 309 7.97 -12.64 1.90
N ALA A 310 8.92 -12.05 2.64
CA ALA A 310 9.42 -12.61 3.89
C ALA A 310 8.30 -12.90 4.91
N MET A 311 7.45 -11.91 5.20
CA MET A 311 6.31 -12.09 6.12
C MET A 311 5.26 -13.07 5.58
N SER A 312 4.96 -13.05 4.29
CA SER A 312 3.96 -13.97 3.71
C SER A 312 4.38 -15.43 3.83
N PHE A 313 5.63 -15.73 3.51
CA PHE A 313 6.13 -17.10 3.62
C PHE A 313 6.47 -17.51 5.06
N THR A 314 6.64 -16.56 5.97
CA THR A 314 6.59 -16.85 7.41
C THR A 314 5.21 -17.37 7.80
N VAL A 315 4.13 -16.72 7.32
CA VAL A 315 2.75 -17.19 7.52
C VAL A 315 2.54 -18.56 6.87
N MET A 316 3.07 -18.80 5.66
CA MET A 316 3.05 -20.13 5.03
C MET A 316 3.65 -21.19 5.94
N GLY A 317 4.85 -20.92 6.49
CA GLY A 317 5.58 -21.83 7.39
C GLY A 317 4.80 -22.19 8.66
N SER A 318 3.97 -21.27 9.18
CA SER A 318 3.10 -21.58 10.33
C SER A 318 2.16 -22.77 10.10
N ARG A 319 1.82 -23.05 8.83
CA ARG A 319 0.90 -24.12 8.45
C ARG A 319 1.60 -25.41 8.00
N ILE A 320 2.73 -25.30 7.29
CA ILE A 320 3.41 -26.44 6.67
C ILE A 320 4.71 -26.85 7.38
N GLY A 321 5.12 -26.12 8.41
CA GLY A 321 6.33 -26.37 9.20
C GLY A 321 7.53 -25.53 8.78
N ASN A 322 8.71 -25.95 9.22
CA ASN A 322 9.93 -25.12 9.19
C ASN A 322 10.33 -24.71 7.76
N LEU A 323 10.33 -23.39 7.53
CA LEU A 323 10.89 -22.72 6.36
C LEU A 323 11.99 -21.76 6.80
N LEU A 324 13.10 -21.72 6.06
CA LEU A 324 14.17 -20.74 6.22
C LEU A 324 13.88 -19.54 5.30
N ILE A 325 13.56 -18.39 5.90
CA ILE A 325 13.29 -17.15 5.18
C ILE A 325 14.61 -16.40 4.96
N GLU A 326 15.02 -16.21 3.71
CA GLU A 326 16.19 -15.39 3.37
C GLU A 326 15.93 -13.90 3.64
N ASP A 327 16.99 -13.16 3.96
CA ASP A 327 16.98 -11.69 4.14
C ASP A 327 15.87 -11.19 5.08
N ALA A 328 15.59 -11.95 6.14
CA ALA A 328 14.50 -11.67 7.09
C ALA A 328 14.65 -10.32 7.80
N GLU A 329 15.86 -9.75 7.85
CA GLU A 329 16.11 -8.40 8.35
C GLU A 329 15.35 -7.31 7.58
N SER A 330 14.97 -7.57 6.33
CA SER A 330 14.14 -6.67 5.53
C SER A 330 12.78 -6.37 6.18
N ILE A 331 12.24 -7.29 7.00
CA ILE A 331 11.00 -7.11 7.76
C ILE A 331 11.07 -5.85 8.64
N ASN A 332 12.24 -5.57 9.23
CA ASN A 332 12.44 -4.43 10.13
C ASN A 332 12.28 -3.07 9.46
N THR A 333 12.31 -3.00 8.12
CA THR A 333 12.09 -1.75 7.39
C THR A 333 10.63 -1.27 7.44
N SER A 334 9.69 -2.19 7.68
CA SER A 334 8.25 -1.92 7.65
C SER A 334 7.52 -2.33 8.92
N PHE A 335 7.96 -3.41 9.56
CA PHE A 335 7.32 -3.97 10.75
C PHE A 335 8.37 -4.51 11.76
N PRO A 336 9.12 -3.63 12.44
CA PRO A 336 10.21 -4.02 13.37
C PRO A 336 9.83 -5.06 14.42
N ASN A 337 8.61 -4.99 14.95
CA ASN A 337 8.16 -5.89 16.02
C ASN A 337 7.36 -7.10 15.50
N PHE A 338 7.44 -7.40 14.18
CA PHE A 338 6.65 -8.47 13.57
C PHE A 338 6.91 -9.81 14.25
N ILE A 339 8.17 -10.21 14.41
CA ILE A 339 8.56 -11.51 14.98
C ILE A 339 7.99 -11.67 16.39
N ASP A 340 8.19 -10.67 17.24
CA ASP A 340 7.70 -10.67 18.62
C ASP A 340 6.18 -10.78 18.69
N ILE A 341 5.47 -10.02 17.86
CA ILE A 341 3.99 -10.03 17.85
C ILE A 341 3.48 -11.35 17.28
N PHE A 342 4.13 -11.89 16.25
CA PHE A 342 3.76 -13.15 15.62
C PHE A 342 3.92 -14.32 16.60
N ASN A 343 5.04 -14.38 17.32
CA ASN A 343 5.28 -15.37 18.36
C ASN A 343 4.31 -15.22 19.53
N LYS A 344 4.02 -13.99 19.99
CA LYS A 344 2.98 -13.73 21.01
C LYS A 344 1.58 -14.15 20.56
N SER A 345 1.33 -14.21 19.26
CA SER A 345 0.05 -14.65 18.69
C SER A 345 -0.04 -16.18 18.50
N GLY A 346 0.94 -16.94 19.00
CA GLY A 346 0.98 -18.40 18.87
C GLY A 346 1.88 -18.92 17.73
N GLY A 347 2.57 -18.03 17.02
CA GLY A 347 3.60 -18.42 16.05
C GLY A 347 4.88 -18.94 16.73
N ASN A 348 5.77 -19.53 15.92
CA ASN A 348 7.07 -20.01 16.38
C ASN A 348 8.15 -19.72 15.34
N ILE A 349 8.58 -18.46 15.29
CA ILE A 349 9.73 -17.98 14.52
C ILE A 349 10.95 -18.08 15.43
N LEU A 350 11.99 -18.77 14.97
CA LEU A 350 13.24 -19.03 15.69
C LEU A 350 14.33 -18.00 15.38
#